data_AF-A0AAV7A1U6-F1
#
_entry.id   AF-A0AAV7A1U6-F1
#
_cell.length_a   1.000
_cell.length_b   1.000
_cell.length_c   1.000
_cell.angle_alpha   90.00
_cell.angle_beta   90.00
_cell.angle_gamma   90.00
#
_symmetry.space_group_name_H-M   'P 1'
#
loop_
_entity.id
_entity.type
_entity.pdbx_description
1 polymer ?
#
loop_
_entity_poly.entity_id
_entity_poly.type
_entity_poly.pdbx_seq_one_letter_code
_entity_poly.pdbx_strand_id
1 'polypeptide(L)'
;MASSLAPGLPEPWHWAAALCGLYLLYRLSTFYLRYKELQRAFSAFPGPKRHWLYGNAHEFTQDGKHLDVLAGYAKQYEFAFPMWLSNFFPTLLITHPDYAKAVLSRQGDDFS
;
A
#
# COMPACT_ATOMS: atom_id res chain seq x y z
N MET A 1 43.38 -28.49 21.09
CA MET A 1 43.93 -27.27 21.71
C MET A 1 43.77 -26.12 20.74
N ALA A 2 42.71 -25.32 20.85
CA ALA A 2 42.58 -24.09 20.10
C ALA A 2 41.89 -23.05 20.99
N SER A 3 42.73 -22.17 21.52
CA SER A 3 42.48 -20.74 21.70
C SER A 3 41.33 -20.33 22.64
N SER A 4 41.68 -20.19 23.92
CA SER A 4 41.03 -19.23 24.82
C SER A 4 41.20 -17.80 24.27
N LEU A 5 40.11 -17.19 23.81
CA LEU A 5 40.05 -15.77 23.47
C LEU A 5 38.97 -15.11 24.33
N ALA A 6 39.44 -14.43 25.38
CA ALA A 6 38.80 -13.42 26.23
C ALA A 6 37.32 -13.64 26.71
N PRO A 7 37.09 -13.86 28.02
CA PRO A 7 35.74 -13.99 28.60
C PRO A 7 35.06 -12.61 28.84
N GLY A 8 34.99 -11.76 27.82
CA GLY A 8 34.44 -10.41 28.01
C GLY A 8 34.09 -9.60 26.76
N LEU A 9 34.18 -10.17 25.56
CA LEU A 9 33.68 -9.48 24.37
C LEU A 9 32.16 -9.69 24.29
N PRO A 10 31.33 -8.62 24.24
CA PRO A 10 29.89 -8.79 24.04
C PRO A 10 29.69 -9.51 22.72
N GLU A 11 29.03 -10.66 22.79
CA GLU A 11 28.79 -11.53 21.64
C GLU A 11 28.21 -10.70 20.47
N PRO A 12 28.80 -10.77 19.26
CA PRO A 12 28.49 -9.86 18.14
C PRO A 12 27.03 -9.96 17.68
N TRP A 13 26.34 -11.05 18.03
CA TRP A 13 24.93 -11.24 17.71
C TRP A 13 24.02 -10.20 18.38
N HIS A 14 24.36 -9.70 19.57
CA HIS A 14 23.52 -8.70 20.27
C HIS A 14 23.48 -7.39 19.49
N TRP A 15 24.63 -6.94 19.01
CA TRP A 15 24.75 -5.74 18.17
C TRP A 15 24.08 -5.94 16.82
N ALA A 16 24.27 -7.11 16.20
CA ALA A 16 23.60 -7.45 14.94
C ALA A 16 22.07 -7.47 15.10
N ALA A 17 21.55 -8.06 16.18
CA ALA A 17 20.12 -8.09 16.49
C ALA A 17 19.58 -6.69 16.78
N ALA A 18 20.32 -5.87 17.53
CA ALA A 18 19.94 -4.48 17.82
C ALA A 18 19.90 -3.62 16.55
N LEU A 19 20.90 -3.73 15.68
CA LEU A 19 20.94 -3.03 14.39
C LEU A 19 19.81 -3.50 13.46
N CYS A 20 19.54 -4.80 13.41
CA CYS A 20 18.42 -5.35 12.65
C CYS A 20 17.07 -4.81 13.17
N GLY A 21 16.87 -4.83 14.49
CA GLY A 21 15.67 -4.26 15.12
C GLY A 21 15.50 -2.77 14.80
N LEU A 22 16.57 -1.97 14.92
CA LEU A 22 16.55 -0.55 14.60
C LEU A 22 16.23 -0.30 13.12
N TYR A 23 16.82 -1.08 12.21
CA TYR A 23 16.55 -0.99 10.79
C TYR A 23 15.10 -1.34 10.46
N LEU A 24 14.56 -2.41 11.04
CA LEU A 24 13.16 -2.78 10.88
C LEU A 24 12.21 -1.70 11.40
N LEU A 25 12.49 -1.13 12.57
CA LEU A 25 11.72 -0.01 13.12
C LEU A 25 11.74 1.19 12.17
N TYR A 26 12.91 1.58 11.67
CA TYR A 26 13.03 2.66 10.69
C TYR A 26 12.22 2.39 9.41
N ARG A 27 12.29 1.16 8.87
CA ARG A 27 11.51 0.75 7.69
C ARG A 27 10.00 0.77 7.97
N LEU A 28 9.57 0.31 9.14
CA LEU A 28 8.16 0.35 9.54
C LEU A 28 7.66 1.78 9.74
N SER A 29 8.45 2.65 10.36
CA SER A 29 8.10 4.06 10.54
C SER A 29 7.95 4.79 9.21
N THR A 30 8.92 4.64 8.30
CA THR A 30 8.85 5.23 6.96
C THR A 30 7.68 4.70 6.15
N PHE A 31 7.42 3.39 6.22
CA PHE A 31 6.25 2.77 5.60
C PHE A 31 4.94 3.33 6.18
N TYR A 32 4.83 3.45 7.50
CA TYR A 32 3.65 3.99 8.17
C TYR A 32 3.36 5.45 7.80
N LEU A 33 4.41 6.29 7.70
CA LEU A 33 4.25 7.68 7.29
C LEU A 33 3.75 7.78 5.83
N ARG A 34 4.39 7.06 4.90
CA ARG A 34 3.95 7.00 3.50
C ARG A 34 2.52 6.47 3.38
N TYR A 35 2.18 5.46 4.17
CA TYR A 35 0.85 4.89 4.21
C TYR A 35 -0.20 5.93 4.65
N LYS A 36 0.11 6.74 5.66
CA LYS A 36 -0.77 7.82 6.14
C LYS A 36 -0.92 8.95 5.12
N GLU A 37 0.15 9.32 4.43
CA GLU A 37 0.11 10.28 3.32
C GLU A 37 -0.78 9.78 2.19
N LEU A 38 -0.63 8.52 1.82
CA LEU A 38 -1.44 7.87 0.80
C LEU A 38 -2.92 7.87 1.18
N GLN A 39 -3.26 7.47 2.42
CA GLN A 39 -4.62 7.57 2.94
C GLN A 39 -5.18 9.00 2.85
N ARG A 40 -4.36 10.01 3.15
CA ARG A 40 -4.78 11.42 3.05
C ARG A 40 -5.03 11.82 1.59
N ALA A 41 -4.17 11.44 0.65
CA ALA A 41 -4.39 11.68 -0.77
C ALA A 41 -5.69 11.03 -1.28
N PHE A 42 -5.97 9.80 -0.83
CA PHE A 42 -7.19 9.09 -1.18
C PHE A 42 -8.44 9.62 -0.48
N SER A 43 -8.32 10.27 0.68
CA SER A 43 -9.46 10.88 1.38
C SER A 43 -10.10 12.05 0.62
N ALA A 44 -9.40 12.62 -0.35
CA ALA A 44 -9.96 13.64 -1.26
C ALA A 44 -11.00 13.06 -2.25
N PHE A 45 -10.98 11.74 -2.46
CA PHE A 45 -11.91 11.06 -3.36
C PHE A 45 -13.07 10.45 -2.58
N PRO A 46 -14.32 10.64 -3.02
CA PRO A 46 -15.46 9.94 -2.45
C PRO A 46 -15.31 8.43 -2.70
N GLY A 47 -15.60 7.61 -1.70
CA GLY A 47 -15.42 6.16 -1.83
C GLY A 47 -16.17 5.33 -0.77
N PRO A 48 -16.33 4.01 -1.02
CA PRO A 48 -17.07 3.12 -0.15
C PRO A 48 -16.41 2.97 1.23
N LYS A 49 -17.23 2.70 2.25
CA LYS A 49 -16.78 2.54 3.64
C LYS A 49 -15.77 1.41 3.75
N ARG A 50 -14.64 1.71 4.40
CA ARG A 50 -13.49 0.81 4.48
C ARG A 50 -13.47 -0.01 5.76
N HIS A 51 -13.28 -1.32 5.66
CA HIS A 51 -12.93 -2.15 6.81
C HIS A 51 -11.47 -1.91 7.22
N TRP A 52 -11.20 -1.81 8.52
CA TRP A 52 -9.88 -1.41 9.05
C TRP A 52 -8.74 -2.37 8.69
N LEU A 53 -9.03 -3.67 8.46
CA LEU A 53 -8.04 -4.70 8.14
C LEU A 53 -8.06 -5.14 6.65
N TYR A 54 -9.25 -5.34 6.10
CA TYR A 54 -9.46 -5.94 4.77
C TYR A 54 -9.79 -4.90 3.69
N GLY A 55 -9.89 -3.63 4.06
CA GLY A 55 -10.32 -2.61 3.13
C GLY A 55 -11.72 -2.88 2.58
N ASN A 56 -11.84 -2.84 1.25
CA ASN A 56 -13.09 -3.12 0.53
C ASN A 56 -13.04 -4.47 -0.19
N ALA A 57 -11.94 -5.22 -0.05
CA ALA A 57 -11.74 -6.51 -0.72
C ALA A 57 -12.83 -7.55 -0.41
N HIS A 58 -13.47 -7.44 0.76
CA HIS A 58 -14.58 -8.29 1.17
C HIS A 58 -15.83 -8.16 0.27
N GLU A 59 -15.97 -7.06 -0.47
CA GLU A 59 -17.07 -6.88 -1.44
C GLU A 59 -16.75 -7.52 -2.80
N PHE A 60 -15.49 -7.91 -3.01
CA PHE A 60 -15.00 -8.53 -4.25
C PHE A 60 -14.84 -10.05 -4.08
N THR A 61 -15.88 -10.70 -3.56
CA THR A 61 -15.94 -12.18 -3.46
C THR A 61 -15.80 -12.82 -4.84
N GLN A 62 -15.17 -14.00 -4.92
CA GLN A 62 -14.94 -14.77 -6.15
C GLN A 62 -16.22 -15.37 -6.77
N ASP A 63 -17.38 -14.78 -6.52
CA ASP A 63 -18.69 -15.26 -6.98
C ASP A 63 -19.00 -14.82 -8.43
N GLY A 64 -18.01 -14.30 -9.17
CA GLY A 64 -18.17 -13.77 -10.53
C GLY A 64 -18.85 -12.39 -10.62
N LYS A 65 -19.45 -11.89 -9.53
CA LYS A 65 -20.20 -10.61 -9.50
C LYS A 65 -19.34 -9.36 -9.22
N HIS A 66 -18.03 -9.52 -9.11
CA HIS A 66 -17.09 -8.44 -8.80
C HIS A 66 -17.14 -7.32 -9.84
N LEU A 67 -17.34 -7.65 -11.13
CA LEU A 67 -17.49 -6.66 -12.20
C LEU A 67 -18.80 -5.87 -12.08
N ASP A 68 -19.89 -6.52 -11.64
CA ASP A 68 -21.19 -5.84 -11.45
C ASP A 68 -21.13 -4.85 -10.29
N VAL A 69 -20.47 -5.23 -9.18
CA VAL A 69 -20.20 -4.34 -8.04
C VAL A 69 -19.34 -3.17 -8.50
N LEU A 70 -18.31 -3.43 -9.31
CA LEU A 70 -17.43 -2.40 -9.83
C LEU A 70 -18.14 -1.43 -10.77
N ALA A 71 -19.02 -1.95 -11.65
CA ALA A 71 -19.86 -1.14 -12.52
C ALA A 71 -20.87 -0.30 -11.71
N GLY A 72 -21.38 -0.84 -10.60
CA GLY A 72 -22.16 -0.08 -9.63
C GLY A 72 -21.37 1.09 -9.04
N TYR A 73 -20.13 0.86 -8.62
CA TYR A 73 -19.26 1.92 -8.11
C TYR A 73 -18.85 2.94 -9.16
N ALA A 74 -18.59 2.51 -10.39
CA ALA A 74 -18.31 3.42 -11.50
C ALA A 74 -19.50 4.35 -11.81
N LYS A 75 -20.74 3.85 -11.66
CA LYS A 75 -21.95 4.67 -11.80
C LYS A 75 -22.14 5.63 -10.62
N GLN A 76 -21.77 5.21 -9.42
CA GLN A 76 -21.93 6.03 -8.20
C GLN A 76 -20.84 7.10 -8.06
N TYR A 77 -19.62 6.81 -8.51
CA TYR A 77 -18.44 7.68 -8.41
C TYR A 77 -17.88 7.92 -9.81
N GLU A 78 -18.38 8.97 -10.47
CA GLU A 78 -18.21 9.23 -11.91
C GLU A 78 -16.76 9.45 -12.35
N PHE A 79 -15.90 10.02 -11.48
CA PHE A 79 -14.54 10.41 -11.85
C PHE A 79 -13.48 9.35 -11.54
N ALA A 80 -13.27 9.11 -10.25
CA ALA A 80 -12.34 8.13 -9.74
C ALA A 80 -12.75 7.76 -8.31
N PHE A 81 -12.50 6.51 -7.92
CA PHE A 81 -12.75 6.05 -6.57
C PHE A 81 -11.59 5.21 -6.04
N PRO A 82 -11.27 5.33 -4.74
CA PRO A 82 -10.29 4.47 -4.10
C PRO A 82 -10.85 3.06 -3.90
N MET A 83 -10.08 2.06 -4.30
CA MET A 83 -10.30 0.66 -3.97
C MET A 83 -9.16 0.14 -3.10
N TRP A 84 -9.50 -0.58 -2.04
CA TRP A 84 -8.53 -1.15 -1.12
C TRP A 84 -8.58 -2.67 -1.21
N LEU A 85 -7.62 -3.26 -1.94
CA LEU A 85 -7.46 -4.73 -2.05
C LEU A 85 -6.90 -5.34 -0.76
N SER A 86 -6.16 -4.55 -0.02
CA SER A 86 -5.73 -4.79 1.36
C SER A 86 -5.59 -3.42 2.01
N ASN A 87 -5.50 -3.36 3.34
CA ASN A 87 -5.23 -2.09 4.00
C ASN A 87 -3.96 -1.42 3.44
N PHE A 88 -2.98 -2.19 2.96
CA PHE A 88 -1.69 -1.68 2.48
C PHE A 88 -1.63 -1.39 0.97
N PHE A 89 -2.62 -1.85 0.21
CA PHE A 89 -2.62 -1.75 -1.26
C PHE A 89 -3.86 -0.97 -1.73
N PRO A 90 -3.83 0.37 -1.65
CA PRO A 90 -4.83 1.20 -2.30
C PRO A 90 -4.56 1.34 -3.80
N THR A 91 -5.61 1.19 -4.57
CA THR A 91 -5.64 1.38 -6.01
C THR A 91 -6.66 2.45 -6.34
N LEU A 92 -6.29 3.47 -7.11
CA LEU A 92 -7.26 4.42 -7.64
C LEU A 92 -7.84 3.85 -8.93
N LEU A 93 -9.14 3.56 -8.95
CA LEU A 93 -9.82 3.27 -10.21
C LEU A 93 -10.30 4.55 -10.83
N ILE A 94 -9.91 4.73 -12.09
CA ILE A 94 -10.26 5.87 -12.92
C ILE A 94 -11.29 5.40 -13.94
N THR A 95 -12.47 5.99 -13.90
CA THR A 95 -13.58 5.66 -14.81
C THR A 95 -13.79 6.71 -15.88
N HIS A 96 -13.27 7.93 -15.66
CA HIS A 96 -13.43 9.03 -16.60
C HIS A 96 -12.30 9.09 -17.65
N PRO A 97 -12.62 9.22 -18.96
CA PRO A 97 -11.63 9.21 -20.02
C PRO A 97 -10.61 10.36 -19.93
N ASP A 98 -11.02 11.54 -19.47
CA ASP A 98 -10.11 12.68 -19.31
C ASP A 98 -9.04 12.45 -18.23
N TYR A 99 -9.40 11.80 -17.13
CA TYR A 99 -8.45 11.42 -16.08
C TYR A 99 -7.53 10.29 -16.55
N ALA A 100 -8.08 9.30 -17.27
CA ALA A 100 -7.27 8.23 -17.85
C ALA A 100 -6.24 8.81 -18.83
N LYS A 101 -6.65 9.78 -19.66
CA LYS A 101 -5.75 10.49 -20.57
C LYS A 101 -4.65 11.23 -19.81
N ALA A 102 -4.96 11.94 -18.73
CA ALA A 102 -3.97 12.68 -17.94
C ALA A 102 -2.92 11.75 -17.27
N VAL A 103 -3.32 10.55 -16.87
CA VAL A 103 -2.40 9.56 -16.27
C VAL A 103 -1.58 8.84 -17.34
N LEU A 104 -2.22 8.39 -18.41
CA LEU A 104 -1.57 7.64 -19.49
C LEU A 104 -0.65 8.52 -20.35
N SER A 105 -1.00 9.79 -20.58
CA SER A 105 -0.15 10.71 -21.33
C SER A 105 1.19 10.98 -20.64
N ARG A 106 1.23 10.99 -19.31
CA ARG A 106 2.50 11.11 -18.55
C ARG A 106 3.45 9.94 -18.74
N GLN A 107 2.94 8.76 -19.09
CA GLN A 107 3.80 7.60 -19.37
C GLN A 107 4.36 7.62 -20.79
N GLY A 108 3.66 8.24 -21.76
CA GLY A 108 4.12 8.31 -23.15
C GLY A 108 5.43 9.06 -23.36
N ASP A 109 5.74 10.02 -22.49
CA ASP A 109 6.97 10.82 -22.57
C ASP A 109 8.23 10.06 -22.06
N ASP A 110 8.06 8.96 -21.32
CA ASP A 110 9.16 8.14 -20.78
C ASP A 110 9.54 6.95 -21.70
N PHE A 111 8.74 6.71 -22.75
CA PHE A 111 8.94 5.64 -23.73
C PHE A 111 9.23 6.14 -25.15
N SER A 112 9.52 7.44 -25.32
CA SER A 112 9.85 8.08 -26.61
C SER A 112 11.35 8.31 -26.78
#